data_AF-A0AAV5FB05-F1
#
_entry.id   AF-A0AAV5FB05-F1
#
_cell.length_a   1.000
_cell.length_b   1.000
_cell.length_c   1.000
_cell.angle_alpha   90.00
_cell.angle_beta   90.00
_cell.angle_gamma   90.00
#
_symmetry.space_group_name_H-M   'P 1'
#
loop_
_entity.id
_entity.type
_entity.pdbx_description
1 polymer ?
#
loop_
_entity_poly.entity_id
_entity_poly.type
_entity_poly.pdbx_seq_one_letter_code
_entity_poly.pdbx_strand_id
1 'polypeptide(L)'
;MTPADDEIDGIKAYIPRFRIARWPKGFKSVPIEKYDGQTNPREWLQFYSTVIRSAGGDSYVMANYLPVYLDPAVRIWLTSLPEESITSWGDLNRKLIESFQATCNRPSNHFNLTRIKQKTDEPLRDYIKQFCAKRLRSPMS
;
A
#
# COMPACT_ATOMS: atom_id res chain seq x y z
N MET A 1 33.24 -20.30 -3.85
CA MET A 1 32.24 -19.20 -3.92
C MET A 1 30.96 -19.79 -3.38
N THR A 2 30.58 -19.44 -2.15
CA THR A 2 29.43 -20.02 -1.44
C THR A 2 28.14 -19.35 -1.92
N PRO A 3 27.06 -20.10 -2.23
CA PRO A 3 25.77 -19.53 -2.66
C PRO A 3 24.95 -18.87 -1.53
N ALA A 4 25.53 -18.74 -0.33
CA ALA A 4 24.80 -18.34 0.88
C ALA A 4 24.62 -16.82 1.03
N ASP A 5 25.40 -16.01 0.31
CA ASP A 5 25.36 -14.55 0.46
C ASP A 5 24.24 -13.89 -0.37
N ASP A 6 23.68 -14.61 -1.35
CA ASP A 6 22.53 -14.14 -2.15
C ASP A 6 21.17 -14.40 -1.48
N GLU A 7 21.13 -15.09 -0.34
CA GLU A 7 19.88 -15.48 0.34
C GLU A 7 19.22 -14.31 1.10
N ILE A 8 19.93 -13.19 1.27
CA ILE A 8 19.50 -12.05 2.09
C ILE A 8 18.66 -11.01 1.31
N ASP A 9 18.72 -10.98 -0.03
CA ASP A 9 18.43 -9.71 -0.73
C ASP A 9 16.99 -9.54 -1.27
N GLY A 10 15.99 -10.24 -0.70
CA GLY A 10 14.61 -10.02 -1.15
C GLY A 10 13.52 -10.69 -0.32
N ILE A 11 12.27 -10.22 -0.51
CA ILE A 11 11.10 -10.80 0.12
C ILE A 11 10.89 -12.21 -0.44
N LYS A 12 11.08 -13.24 0.40
CA LYS A 12 10.95 -14.66 0.01
C LYS A 12 9.57 -15.00 -0.57
N ALA A 13 8.53 -14.29 -0.13
CA ALA A 13 7.18 -14.43 -0.68
C ALA A 13 7.07 -14.02 -2.16
N TYR A 14 8.00 -13.24 -2.70
CA TYR A 14 8.05 -12.91 -4.12
C TYR A 14 8.72 -14.03 -4.89
N ILE A 15 8.19 -14.38 -6.06
CA ILE A 15 8.93 -15.22 -7.01
C ILE A 15 10.26 -14.56 -7.40
N PRO A 16 11.32 -15.30 -7.77
CA PRO A 16 12.64 -14.75 -8.04
C PRO A 16 12.64 -13.60 -9.06
N ARG A 17 11.93 -13.74 -10.19
CA ARG A 17 11.82 -12.69 -11.21
C ARG A 17 11.18 -11.39 -10.72
N PHE A 18 10.35 -11.46 -9.68
CA PHE A 18 9.63 -10.31 -9.15
C PHE A 18 10.46 -9.51 -8.14
N ARG A 19 11.56 -10.08 -7.63
CA ARG A 19 12.55 -9.40 -6.76
C ARG A 19 13.48 -8.48 -7.56
N ILE A 20 13.56 -8.65 -8.88
CA ILE A 20 14.48 -7.91 -9.74
C ILE A 20 13.81 -6.62 -10.24
N ALA A 21 13.93 -5.53 -9.46
CA ALA A 21 13.44 -4.21 -9.85
C ALA A 21 14.50 -3.39 -10.61
N ARG A 22 14.10 -2.76 -11.72
CA ARG A 22 14.92 -1.77 -12.43
C ARG A 22 14.60 -0.38 -11.90
N TRP A 23 15.44 0.12 -11.00
CA TRP A 23 15.23 1.42 -10.34
C TRP A 23 15.37 2.59 -11.33
N PRO A 24 14.39 3.52 -11.38
CA PRO A 24 14.50 4.73 -12.19
C PRO A 24 15.69 5.59 -11.76
N LYS A 25 16.33 6.27 -12.72
CA LYS A 25 17.44 7.16 -12.42
C LYS A 25 16.95 8.32 -11.53
N GLY A 26 17.60 8.49 -10.37
CA GLY A 26 17.23 9.54 -9.42
C GLY A 26 15.96 9.23 -8.62
N PHE A 27 15.53 7.97 -8.56
CA PHE A 27 14.45 7.54 -7.69
C PHE A 27 14.81 7.86 -6.23
N LYS A 28 13.91 8.57 -5.54
CA LYS A 28 14.07 9.00 -4.15
C LYS A 28 12.82 8.66 -3.36
N SER A 29 12.96 8.56 -2.05
CA SER A 29 11.81 8.45 -1.17
C SER A 29 10.89 9.65 -1.34
N VAL A 30 9.60 9.35 -1.45
CA VAL A 30 8.53 10.35 -1.46
C VAL A 30 7.89 10.35 -0.06
N PRO A 31 7.49 11.50 0.51
CA PRO A 31 6.85 11.52 1.83
C PRO A 31 5.43 10.96 1.75
N ILE A 32 5.30 9.64 1.68
CA ILE A 32 4.05 8.90 1.85
C ILE A 32 3.99 8.42 3.29
N GLU A 33 2.83 8.55 3.92
CA GLU A 33 2.59 7.96 5.24
C GLU A 33 2.69 6.42 5.17
N LYS A 34 3.32 5.83 6.17
CA LYS A 34 3.43 4.37 6.24
C LYS A 34 2.05 3.73 6.39
N TYR A 35 1.88 2.59 5.77
CA TYR A 35 0.69 1.78 5.95
C TYR A 35 0.73 1.08 7.30
N ASP A 36 -0.21 1.46 8.16
CA ASP A 36 -0.37 0.99 9.53
C ASP A 36 -1.22 -0.30 9.65
N GLY A 37 -1.85 -0.74 8.56
CA GLY A 37 -2.77 -1.87 8.55
C GLY A 37 -4.18 -1.55 9.04
N GLN A 38 -4.48 -0.29 9.37
CA GLN A 38 -5.81 0.18 9.80
C GLN A 38 -6.47 1.08 8.76
N THR A 39 -5.66 1.83 8.01
CA THR A 39 -6.14 2.64 6.88
C THR A 39 -6.74 1.74 5.78
N ASN A 40 -7.74 2.25 5.04
CA ASN A 40 -8.35 1.49 3.92
C ASN A 40 -7.26 1.05 2.93
N PRO A 41 -7.01 -0.27 2.77
CA PRO A 41 -5.91 -0.77 1.97
C PRO A 41 -6.04 -0.40 0.48
N ARG A 42 -7.28 -0.30 -0.03
CA ARG A 42 -7.50 0.05 -1.45
C ARG A 42 -7.12 1.49 -1.73
N GLU A 43 -7.56 2.41 -0.89
CA GLU A 43 -7.27 3.84 -1.04
C GLU A 43 -5.77 4.11 -0.85
N TRP A 44 -5.17 3.51 0.18
CA TRP A 44 -3.74 3.67 0.44
C TRP A 44 -2.89 3.10 -0.72
N LEU A 45 -3.21 1.90 -1.24
CA LEU A 45 -2.50 1.32 -2.38
C LEU A 45 -2.65 2.14 -3.67
N GLN A 46 -3.81 2.75 -3.89
CA GLN A 46 -4.03 3.65 -5.03
C GLN A 46 -3.14 4.88 -4.95
N PHE A 47 -3.09 5.51 -3.77
CA PHE A 47 -2.23 6.66 -3.52
C PHE A 47 -0.74 6.29 -3.69
N TYR A 48 -0.30 5.24 -3.01
CA TYR A 48 1.05 4.68 -3.12
C TYR A 48 1.44 4.44 -4.58
N SER A 49 0.62 3.69 -5.32
CA SER A 49 0.89 3.36 -6.72
C SER A 49 0.99 4.61 -7.60
N THR A 50 0.18 5.63 -7.34
CA THR A 50 0.18 6.89 -8.11
C THR A 50 1.49 7.64 -7.90
N VAL A 51 1.95 7.72 -6.65
CA VAL A 51 3.20 8.39 -6.29
C VAL A 51 4.42 7.67 -6.87
N ILE A 52 4.47 6.34 -6.80
CA ILE A 52 5.60 5.59 -7.38
C ILE A 52 5.61 5.69 -8.90
N ARG A 53 4.44 5.67 -9.56
CA ARG A 53 4.35 5.90 -11.02
C ARG A 53 4.83 7.28 -11.43
N SER A 54 4.49 8.33 -10.67
CA SER A 54 4.95 9.69 -11.00
C SER A 54 6.46 9.85 -10.84
N ALA A 55 7.10 9.05 -9.98
CA ALA A 55 8.54 8.90 -9.88
C ALA A 55 9.17 7.99 -10.95
N GLY A 56 8.39 7.54 -11.95
CA GLY A 56 8.85 6.68 -13.04
C GLY A 56 8.94 5.19 -12.69
N GLY A 57 8.40 4.77 -11.55
CA GLY A 57 8.43 3.37 -11.12
C GLY A 57 7.37 2.50 -11.80
N ASP A 58 7.76 1.27 -12.14
CA ASP A 58 6.86 0.23 -12.67
C ASP A 58 6.31 -0.68 -11.55
N SER A 59 5.61 -1.75 -11.91
CA SER A 59 5.06 -2.70 -10.95
C SER A 59 6.11 -3.44 -10.11
N TYR A 60 7.32 -3.62 -10.63
CA TYR A 60 8.42 -4.26 -9.91
C TYR A 60 8.99 -3.29 -8.89
N VAL A 61 9.19 -2.03 -9.27
CA VAL A 61 9.60 -0.95 -8.37
C VAL A 61 8.56 -0.78 -7.26
N MET A 62 7.27 -0.77 -7.58
CA MET A 62 6.19 -0.68 -6.59
C MET A 62 6.26 -1.80 -5.56
N ALA A 63 6.43 -3.04 -5.98
CA ALA A 63 6.50 -4.18 -5.07
C ALA A 63 7.75 -4.15 -4.20
N ASN A 64 8.93 -3.93 -4.79
CA ASN A 64 10.19 -3.96 -4.08
C ASN A 64 10.39 -2.75 -3.18
N TYR A 65 9.72 -1.62 -3.46
CA TYR A 65 9.78 -0.42 -2.62
C TYR A 65 8.70 -0.40 -1.53
N LEU A 66 7.66 -1.22 -1.65
CA LEU A 66 6.55 -1.26 -0.70
C LEU A 66 6.99 -1.42 0.76
N PRO A 67 7.94 -2.30 1.12
CA PRO A 67 8.32 -2.55 2.52
C PRO A 67 8.82 -1.31 3.27
N VAL A 68 9.36 -0.34 2.54
CA VAL A 68 9.81 0.95 3.11
C VAL A 68 8.63 1.73 3.70
N TYR A 69 7.45 1.59 3.10
CA TYR A 69 6.22 2.24 3.52
C TYR A 69 5.27 1.35 4.29
N LEU A 70 5.72 0.21 4.79
CA LEU A 70 4.92 -0.62 5.68
C LEU A 70 5.35 -0.36 7.13
N ASP A 71 4.41 -0.33 8.05
CA ASP A 71 4.74 -0.40 9.46
C ASP A 71 5.29 -1.78 9.86
N PRO A 72 6.02 -1.89 11.00
CA PRO A 72 6.67 -3.13 11.39
C PRO A 72 5.74 -4.36 11.39
N ALA A 73 4.51 -4.21 11.88
CA ALA A 73 3.54 -5.31 11.92
C ALA A 73 3.12 -5.79 10.52
N VAL A 74 2.91 -4.85 9.58
CA VAL A 74 2.54 -5.19 8.20
C VAL A 74 3.73 -5.76 7.43
N ARG A 75 4.96 -5.28 7.71
CA ARG A 75 6.18 -5.89 7.18
C ARG A 75 6.32 -7.35 7.62
N ILE A 76 6.08 -7.65 8.90
CA ILE A 76 6.13 -9.02 9.43
C ILE A 76 5.14 -9.91 8.68
N TRP A 77 3.90 -9.43 8.47
CA TRP A 77 2.91 -10.13 7.65
C TRP A 77 3.45 -10.46 6.26
N LEU A 78 4.00 -9.47 5.55
CA LEU A 78 4.54 -9.66 4.19
C LEU A 78 5.66 -10.71 4.16
N THR A 79 6.54 -10.73 5.16
CA THR A 79 7.62 -11.71 5.27
C THR A 79 7.16 -13.09 5.75
N SER A 80 6.00 -13.20 6.39
CA SER A 80 5.40 -14.46 6.86
C SER A 80 4.61 -15.21 5.79
N LEU A 81 4.38 -14.58 4.64
CA LEU A 81 3.67 -15.23 3.54
C LEU A 81 4.48 -16.42 3.00
N PRO A 82 3.81 -17.47 2.47
CA PRO A 82 4.51 -18.59 1.87
C PRO A 82 5.47 -18.14 0.78
N GLU A 83 6.61 -18.82 0.68
CA GLU A 83 7.62 -18.54 -0.33
C GLU A 83 7.01 -18.56 -1.73
N GLU A 84 7.44 -17.62 -2.57
CA GLU A 84 7.03 -17.52 -3.98
C GLU A 84 5.51 -17.39 -4.23
N SER A 85 4.73 -17.11 -3.19
CA SER A 85 3.26 -16.99 -3.29
C SER A 85 2.77 -15.71 -3.96
N ILE A 86 3.65 -14.75 -4.22
CA ILE A 86 3.35 -13.48 -4.90
C ILE A 86 4.06 -13.47 -6.24
N THR A 87 3.27 -13.51 -7.31
CA THR A 87 3.79 -13.59 -8.68
C THR A 87 3.73 -12.27 -9.44
N SER A 88 3.00 -11.29 -8.89
CA SER A 88 2.73 -10.00 -9.51
C SER A 88 2.34 -8.93 -8.49
N TRP A 89 2.36 -7.67 -8.92
CA TRP A 89 1.84 -6.54 -8.13
C TRP A 89 0.35 -6.70 -7.82
N GLY A 90 -0.42 -7.27 -8.75
CA GLY A 90 -1.83 -7.57 -8.55
C GLY A 90 -2.07 -8.58 -7.43
N ASP A 91 -1.25 -9.64 -7.36
CA ASP A 91 -1.34 -10.65 -6.30
C ASP A 91 -1.01 -10.07 -4.92
N LEU A 92 0.03 -9.24 -4.85
CA LEU A 92 0.42 -8.56 -3.62
C LEU A 92 -0.72 -7.66 -3.13
N ASN A 93 -1.28 -6.83 -4.01
CA ASN A 93 -2.40 -5.95 -3.68
C ASN A 93 -3.61 -6.75 -3.18
N ARG A 94 -3.96 -7.83 -3.87
CA ARG A 94 -5.08 -8.69 -3.50
C ARG A 94 -4.87 -9.28 -2.10
N LYS A 95 -3.72 -9.88 -1.84
CA LYS A 95 -3.40 -10.46 -0.52
C LYS A 95 -3.40 -9.42 0.59
N LEU A 96 -2.85 -8.22 0.34
CA LEU A 96 -2.84 -7.12 1.31
C LEU A 96 -4.27 -6.67 1.62
N ILE A 97 -5.09 -6.45 0.60
CA ILE A 97 -6.49 -6.08 0.77
C ILE A 97 -7.24 -7.18 1.53
N GLU A 98 -7.13 -8.44 1.12
CA GLU A 98 -7.78 -9.57 1.81
C GLU A 98 -7.39 -9.65 3.29
N SER A 99 -6.13 -9.35 3.63
CA SER A 99 -5.61 -9.45 5.00
C SER A 99 -6.02 -8.28 5.89
N PHE A 100 -6.14 -7.06 5.35
CA PHE A 100 -6.34 -5.85 6.15
C PHE A 100 -7.69 -5.14 5.93
N GLN A 101 -8.47 -5.51 4.91
CA GLN A 101 -9.77 -4.90 4.64
C GLN A 101 -10.78 -5.14 5.77
N ALA A 102 -10.72 -6.30 6.45
CA ALA A 102 -11.56 -6.59 7.61
C ALA A 102 -11.16 -5.78 8.85
N THR A 103 -9.87 -5.49 9.01
CA THR A 103 -9.33 -4.67 10.11
C THR A 103 -9.83 -3.23 10.04
N CYS A 104 -10.05 -2.70 8.83
CA CYS A 104 -10.64 -1.37 8.61
C CYS A 104 -12.15 -1.31 8.94
N ASN A 105 -12.86 -2.43 8.82
CA ASN A 105 -14.32 -2.49 8.97
C ASN A 105 -14.78 -2.85 10.38
N ARG A 106 -13.86 -3.10 11.31
CA ARG A 106 -14.23 -3.25 12.72
C ARG A 106 -14.47 -1.84 13.27
N PRO A 107 -15.71 -1.44 13.59
CA PRO A 107 -15.90 -0.19 14.32
C PRO A 107 -15.07 -0.31 15.60
N SER A 108 -14.21 0.67 15.82
CA SER A 108 -13.41 0.83 17.03
C SER A 108 -14.32 1.04 18.24
N ASN A 109 -15.04 0.00 18.68
CA ASN A 109 -15.53 -0.07 20.04
C ASN A 109 -14.30 -0.34 20.90
N HIS A 110 -14.00 0.63 21.77
CA HIS A 110 -12.76 0.81 22.53
C HIS A 110 -11.66 1.52 21.73
N PHE A 111 -11.69 2.85 21.68
CA PHE A 111 -10.76 3.67 22.47
C PHE A 111 -11.30 5.11 22.57
N ASN A 112 -11.62 5.49 23.82
CA ASN A 112 -11.90 6.81 24.37
C ASN A 112 -11.81 8.03 23.45
N LEU A 113 -12.98 8.58 23.12
CA LEU A 113 -13.20 9.93 22.58
C LEU A 113 -12.96 11.03 23.65
N THR A 114 -11.76 11.15 24.19
CA THR A 114 -11.46 12.24 25.15
C THR A 114 -10.10 12.90 24.96
N ARG A 115 -9.64 13.17 23.72
CA ARG A 115 -8.62 14.24 23.55
C ARG A 115 -8.39 14.80 22.14
N ILE A 116 -9.44 15.17 21.41
CA ILE A 116 -9.27 16.09 20.27
C ILE A 116 -10.25 17.26 20.43
N LYS A 117 -9.81 18.26 21.21
CA LYS A 117 -10.37 19.61 21.15
C LYS A 117 -9.95 20.24 19.81
N GLN A 118 -10.87 20.21 18.86
CA GLN A 118 -11.26 21.26 17.90
C GLN A 118 -10.29 22.45 17.70
N LYS A 119 -9.86 22.67 16.43
CA LYS A 119 -9.81 23.95 15.69
C LYS A 119 -9.83 23.62 14.17
N THR A 120 -10.97 23.69 13.45
CA THR A 120 -11.39 24.74 12.47
C THR A 120 -10.28 25.10 11.45
N ASP A 121 -10.43 25.03 10.12
CA ASP A 121 -11.60 25.32 9.28
C ASP A 121 -11.36 24.91 7.80
N GLU A 122 -11.92 23.79 7.33
CA GLU A 122 -12.29 23.57 5.91
C GLU A 122 -13.27 22.37 5.83
N PRO A 123 -14.43 22.48 5.17
CA PRO A 123 -15.43 21.42 5.20
C PRO A 123 -15.05 20.27 4.25
N LEU A 124 -14.79 19.10 4.84
CA LEU A 124 -14.73 17.75 4.23
C LEU A 124 -15.92 17.43 3.29
N ARG A 125 -16.95 18.28 3.29
CA ARG A 125 -18.17 18.20 2.49
C ARG A 125 -17.97 18.54 1.01
N ASP A 126 -16.92 19.29 0.64
CA ASP A 126 -16.68 19.62 -0.77
C ASP A 126 -15.89 18.52 -1.51
N TYR A 127 -15.05 17.76 -0.80
CA TYR A 127 -14.41 16.55 -1.34
C TYR A 127 -15.44 15.47 -1.70
N ILE A 128 -16.44 15.26 -0.84
CA ILE A 128 -17.51 14.26 -1.05
C ILE A 128 -18.40 14.65 -2.24
N LYS A 129 -18.65 15.94 -2.47
CA LYS A 129 -19.49 16.41 -3.59
C LYS A 129 -18.86 16.17 -4.96
N GLN A 130 -17.55 16.39 -5.12
CA GLN A 130 -16.86 16.11 -6.39
C GLN A 130 -16.77 14.61 -6.69
N PHE A 131 -16.56 13.78 -5.65
CA PHE A 131 -16.49 12.33 -5.81
C PHE A 131 -17.85 11.72 -6.23
N CYS A 132 -18.96 12.22 -5.68
CA CYS A 132 -20.30 11.79 -6.07
C CYS A 132 -20.71 12.30 -7.47
N ALA A 133 -20.26 13.48 -7.88
CA ALA A 133 -20.62 14.06 -9.19
C ALA A 133 -20.00 13.32 -10.39
N LYS A 134 -18.88 12.62 -10.21
CA LYS A 134 -18.22 11.85 -11.28
C LYS A 134 -18.76 10.43 -11.47
N ARG A 135 -19.53 9.87 -10.51
CA ARG A 135 -20.06 8.50 -10.59
C ARG A 135 -21.45 8.36 -11.21
N LEU A 136 -22.10 9.48 -11.57
CA LEU A 136 -23.46 9.51 -12.15
C LEU A 136 -23.51 10.01 -13.61
N ARG A 137 -22.36 10.08 -14.33
CA ARG A 137 -22.30 10.57 -15.72
C ARG A 137 -21.66 9.61 -16.73
N SER A 138 -21.89 8.31 -16.56
CA SER A 138 -21.91 7.40 -17.72
C SER A 138 -23.28 6.72 -17.75
N PRO A 139 -24.20 7.13 -18.64
CA PRO A 139 -25.32 6.28 -19.00
C PRO A 139 -24.78 5.09 -19.78
N MET A 140 -25.34 3.91 -19.48
CA MET A 140 -25.39 2.80 -20.44
C MET A 140 -25.84 3.32 -21.80
N SER A 141 -25.06 3.01 -22.82
CA SER A 141 -25.58 2.69 -24.15
C SER A 141 -24.72 1.60 -24.77
#